data_AF-T1K334-F1
#
_entry.id   AF-T1K334-F1
#
_cell.length_a   1.000
_cell.length_b   1.000
_cell.length_c   1.000
_cell.angle_alpha   90.00
_cell.angle_beta   90.00
_cell.angle_gamma   90.00
#
_symmetry.space_group_name_H-M   'P 1'
#
loop_
_entity.id
_entity.type
_entity.pdbx_description
1 polymer ?
#
loop_
_entity_poly.entity_id
_entity_poly.type
_entity_poly.pdbx_seq_one_letter_code
_entity_poly.pdbx_strand_id
1 'polypeptide(L)'
;MVVSFLQLHPRQDAVSPTSNLGVLLLEFFEFYGLLFNYKAVGIRIKDGGSYVPKSEIQQQMLETGCRPSFLCIEDPLDSTNDIGRSSYGAVHVQEAFEYAYLSLNKACGPTSSKVDQTKSLLGRIIRVSDVYRYRSVNK
;
A
#
# COMPACT_ATOMS: atom_id res chain seq x y z
N MET A 1 -5.77 1.30 2.14
CA MET A 1 -4.56 0.43 2.26
C MET A 1 -3.95 0.53 3.65
N VAL A 2 -3.35 1.66 4.08
CA VAL A 2 -2.76 1.76 5.44
C VAL A 2 -3.73 1.38 6.55
N VAL A 3 -4.97 1.90 6.51
CA VAL A 3 -6.01 1.54 7.50
C VAL A 3 -6.27 0.03 7.53
N SER A 4 -6.48 -0.59 6.36
CA SER A 4 -6.69 -2.04 6.24
C SER A 4 -5.48 -2.85 6.73
N PHE A 5 -4.27 -2.40 6.44
CA PHE A 5 -3.04 -3.02 6.92
C PHE A 5 -2.96 -3.00 8.45
N LEU A 6 -3.23 -1.85 9.09
CA LEU A 6 -3.19 -1.73 10.55
C LEU A 6 -4.34 -2.50 11.22
N GLN A 7 -5.54 -2.46 10.64
CA GLN A 7 -6.72 -3.20 11.08
C GLN A 7 -6.48 -4.72 11.12
N LEU A 8 -5.78 -5.24 10.11
CA LEU A 8 -5.56 -6.67 9.91
C LEU A 8 -4.14 -7.12 10.26
N HIS A 9 -3.35 -6.24 10.89
CA HIS A 9 -1.97 -6.55 11.21
C HIS A 9 -1.91 -7.64 12.29
N PRO A 10 -1.11 -8.71 12.12
CA PRO A 10 -1.03 -9.79 13.11
C PRO A 10 -0.44 -9.33 14.46
N ARG A 11 0.34 -8.24 14.46
CA ARG A 11 0.90 -7.68 15.68
C ARG A 11 -0.17 -6.88 16.44
N GLN A 12 -0.45 -7.28 17.68
CA GLN A 12 -1.40 -6.59 18.55
C GLN A 12 -0.97 -5.15 18.88
N ASP A 13 0.34 -4.91 18.92
CA ASP A 13 0.90 -3.60 19.19
C ASP A 13 0.97 -2.71 17.95
N ALA A 14 0.51 -3.13 16.76
CA ALA A 14 0.54 -2.31 15.54
C ALA A 14 -0.29 -1.01 15.63
N VAL A 15 -1.26 -0.98 16.54
CA VAL A 15 -2.14 0.17 16.82
C VAL A 15 -1.74 0.91 18.11
N SER A 16 -0.62 0.53 18.74
CA SER A 16 -0.13 1.17 19.96
C SER A 16 0.56 2.52 19.67
N PRO A 17 0.48 3.52 20.56
CA PRO A 17 1.33 4.71 20.47
C PRO A 17 2.83 4.41 20.51
N THR A 18 3.22 3.23 21.02
CA THR A 18 4.63 2.81 21.17
C THR A 18 5.12 1.88 20.07
N SER A 19 4.34 1.67 19.00
CA SER A 19 4.71 0.77 17.91
C SER A 19 6.03 1.19 17.25
N ASN A 20 6.80 0.20 16.80
CA ASN A 20 7.93 0.46 15.92
C ASN A 20 7.44 0.75 14.49
N LEU A 21 7.24 2.04 14.20
CA LEU A 21 6.79 2.50 12.88
C LEU A 21 7.73 2.12 11.73
N GLY A 22 9.03 1.92 12.01
CA GLY A 22 9.98 1.48 11.00
C GLY A 22 9.71 0.05 10.53
N VAL A 23 9.36 -0.84 11.45
CA VAL A 23 8.97 -2.23 11.13
C VAL A 23 7.63 -2.24 10.39
N LEU A 24 6.63 -1.50 10.88
CA LEU A 24 5.32 -1.42 10.23
C LEU A 24 5.40 -0.85 8.81
N LEU A 25 6.28 0.13 8.58
CA LEU A 25 6.52 0.68 7.25
C LEU A 25 7.14 -0.37 6.31
N LEU A 26 8.12 -1.14 6.79
CA LEU A 26 8.75 -2.20 6.02
C LEU A 26 7.75 -3.31 5.66
N GLU A 27 6.96 -3.76 6.64
CA GLU A 27 5.92 -4.78 6.48
C GLU A 27 4.79 -4.31 5.55
N PHE A 28 4.42 -3.02 5.60
CA PHE A 28 3.45 -2.44 4.67
C PHE A 28 3.92 -2.56 3.21
N PHE A 29 5.18 -2.19 2.95
CA PHE A 29 5.75 -2.30 1.60
C PHE A 29 5.93 -3.75 1.16
N GLU A 30 6.30 -4.66 2.06
CA GLU A 30 6.36 -6.10 1.78
C GLU A 30 4.97 -6.61 1.39
N PHE A 31 3.97 -6.32 2.21
CA PHE A 31 2.64 -6.85 2.03
C PHE A 31 2.02 -6.37 0.73
N TYR A 32 1.99 -5.05 0.48
CA TYR A 32 1.38 -4.52 -0.74
C TYR A 32 2.29 -4.50 -1.97
N GLY A 33 3.60 -4.67 -1.82
CA GLY A 33 4.52 -4.83 -2.95
C GLY A 33 4.56 -6.28 -3.46
N LEU A 34 4.59 -7.25 -2.55
CA LEU A 34 4.94 -8.64 -2.87
C LEU A 34 3.84 -9.66 -2.52
N LEU A 35 3.15 -9.50 -1.39
CA LEU A 35 2.32 -10.59 -0.84
C LEU A 35 0.82 -10.48 -1.19
N PHE A 36 0.30 -9.26 -1.34
CA PHE A 36 -1.12 -9.03 -1.55
C PHE A 36 -1.55 -9.54 -2.94
N ASN A 37 -2.54 -10.43 -2.97
CA ASN A 37 -3.04 -10.99 -4.21
C ASN A 37 -4.02 -10.03 -4.90
N TYR A 38 -3.48 -9.02 -5.61
CA TYR A 38 -4.25 -8.06 -6.40
C TYR A 38 -5.14 -8.71 -7.46
N LYS A 39 -4.93 -9.97 -7.85
CA LYS A 39 -5.77 -10.64 -8.85
C LYS A 39 -7.08 -11.15 -8.25
N ALA A 40 -7.04 -11.67 -7.02
CA ALA A 40 -8.17 -12.39 -6.43
C ALA A 40 -8.78 -11.70 -5.20
N VAL A 41 -8.09 -10.75 -4.57
CA VAL A 41 -8.49 -10.18 -3.27
C VAL A 41 -8.86 -8.70 -3.41
N GLY A 42 -9.94 -8.31 -2.75
CA GLY A 42 -10.35 -6.93 -2.53
C GLY A 42 -10.21 -6.52 -1.06
N ILE A 43 -10.17 -5.21 -0.82
CA ILE A 43 -10.04 -4.61 0.50
C ILE A 43 -11.41 -4.12 0.97
N ARG A 44 -11.82 -4.54 2.15
CA ARG A 44 -13.00 -4.04 2.87
C ARG A 44 -12.53 -3.44 4.20
N ILE A 45 -13.04 -2.26 4.54
CA ILE A 45 -12.61 -1.51 5.75
C ILE A 45 -13.68 -1.41 6.85
N LYS A 46 -14.92 -1.83 6.57
CA LYS A 46 -16.01 -1.90 7.56
C LYS A 46 -15.74 -2.99 8.60
N ASP A 47 -16.34 -2.84 9.78
CA ASP A 47 -16.37 -3.86 10.84
C ASP A 47 -14.99 -4.39 11.28
N GLY A 48 -14.00 -3.49 11.33
CA GLY A 48 -12.62 -3.87 11.66
C GLY A 48 -11.79 -4.36 10.48
N GLY A 49 -12.35 -4.36 9.27
CA GLY A 49 -11.67 -4.66 8.02
C GLY A 49 -11.61 -6.15 7.69
N SER A 50 -11.49 -6.46 6.40
CA SER A 50 -11.27 -7.83 5.92
C SER A 50 -10.69 -7.84 4.51
N TYR A 51 -9.99 -8.92 4.17
CA TYR A 51 -9.62 -9.24 2.79
C TYR A 51 -10.61 -10.26 2.23
N VAL A 52 -11.28 -9.89 1.15
CA VAL A 52 -12.40 -10.68 0.60
C VAL A 52 -12.12 -11.10 -0.84
N PRO A 53 -12.65 -12.25 -1.30
CA PRO A 53 -12.55 -12.62 -2.70
C PRO A 53 -13.23 -11.57 -3.60
N LYS A 54 -12.59 -11.18 -4.70
CA LYS A 54 -13.19 -10.27 -5.69
C LYS A 54 -14.46 -10.83 -6.31
N SER A 55 -14.64 -12.16 -6.31
CA SER A 55 -15.88 -12.79 -6.75
C SER A 55 -17.06 -12.43 -5.84
N GLU A 56 -16.85 -12.25 -4.53
CA GLU A 56 -17.88 -11.79 -3.59
C GLU A 56 -18.29 -10.34 -3.89
N ILE A 57 -17.30 -9.46 -4.07
CA ILE A 57 -17.55 -8.06 -4.46
C ILE A 57 -18.25 -8.00 -5.83
N GLN A 58 -17.81 -8.81 -6.79
CA GLN A 58 -18.41 -8.88 -8.13
C GLN A 58 -19.90 -9.28 -8.08
N GLN A 59 -20.27 -10.21 -7.19
CA GLN A 59 -21.68 -10.61 -7.00
C GLN A 59 -22.55 -9.43 -6.55
N GLN A 60 -22.02 -8.56 -5.70
CA GLN A 60 -22.71 -7.34 -5.25
C GLN A 60 -22.81 -6.27 -6.36
N MET A 61 -21.97 -6.36 -7.38
CA MET A 61 -21.89 -5.42 -8.51
C MET A 61 -22.59 -5.91 -9.79
N LEU A 62 -23.31 -7.05 -9.75
CA LEU A 62 -23.92 -7.63 -10.95
C LEU A 62 -24.88 -6.69 -11.66
N GLU A 63 -25.68 -5.94 -10.89
CA GLU A 63 -26.67 -5.00 -11.42
C GLU A 63 -26.03 -3.79 -12.12
N THR A 64 -24.82 -3.40 -11.71
CA THR A 64 -24.10 -2.26 -12.29
C THR A 64 -23.19 -2.67 -13.45
N GLY A 65 -23.00 -3.98 -13.67
CA GLY A 65 -22.08 -4.53 -14.69
C GLY A 65 -20.60 -4.19 -14.43
N CYS A 66 -20.28 -3.62 -13.26
CA CYS A 66 -18.94 -3.21 -12.92
C CYS A 66 -18.08 -4.43 -12.58
N ARG A 67 -16.87 -4.50 -13.15
CA ARG A 67 -15.90 -5.55 -12.83
C ARG A 67 -14.88 -5.01 -11.82
N PRO A 68 -14.51 -5.78 -10.77
CA PRO A 68 -13.46 -5.42 -9.84
C PRO A 68 -12.17 -5.02 -10.57
N SER A 69 -11.66 -3.85 -10.24
CA SER A 69 -10.44 -3.31 -10.83
C SER A 69 -9.19 -3.98 -10.26
N PHE A 70 -7.99 -3.65 -10.76
CA PHE A 70 -6.73 -4.20 -10.26
C PHE A 70 -6.58 -3.98 -8.74
N LEU A 71 -6.71 -2.73 -8.29
CA LEU A 71 -6.84 -2.39 -6.88
C LEU A 71 -8.32 -2.34 -6.54
N CYS A 72 -8.88 -3.41 -5.98
CA CYS A 72 -10.29 -3.42 -5.60
C CYS A 72 -10.46 -3.01 -4.14
N ILE A 73 -11.21 -1.93 -3.90
CA ILE A 73 -11.53 -1.44 -2.56
C ILE A 73 -13.04 -1.20 -2.51
N GLU A 74 -13.74 -1.96 -1.66
CA GLU A 74 -15.17 -1.79 -1.45
C GLU A 74 -15.44 -0.45 -0.78
N ASP A 75 -16.36 0.32 -1.35
CA ASP A 75 -16.83 1.56 -0.73
C ASP A 75 -17.62 1.23 0.55
N PRO A 76 -17.22 1.76 1.72
CA PRO A 76 -17.93 1.50 2.97
C PRO A 76 -19.37 2.05 2.98
N LEU A 77 -19.70 3.00 2.10
CA LEU A 77 -21.03 3.59 1.98
C LEU A 77 -21.87 2.96 0.87
N ASP A 78 -21.25 2.26 -0.07
CA ASP A 78 -21.92 1.63 -1.22
C ASP A 78 -21.20 0.35 -1.67
N SER A 79 -21.69 -0.82 -1.24
CA SER A 79 -21.07 -2.11 -1.60
C SER A 79 -21.08 -2.42 -3.11
N THR A 80 -21.82 -1.66 -3.92
CA THR A 80 -21.83 -1.81 -5.38
C THR A 80 -20.74 -0.99 -6.09
N ASN A 81 -19.95 -0.22 -5.33
CA ASN A 81 -18.91 0.66 -5.84
C ASN A 81 -17.49 0.18 -5.46
N ASP A 82 -16.64 0.00 -6.48
CA ASP A 82 -15.19 -0.19 -6.31
C ASP A 82 -14.50 1.18 -6.38
N ILE A 83 -14.00 1.68 -5.25
CA ILE A 83 -13.31 2.98 -5.17
C ILE A 83 -11.99 2.95 -5.97
N GLY A 84 -11.35 1.79 -6.08
CA GLY A 84 -10.07 1.68 -6.77
C GLY A 84 -10.18 1.67 -8.30
N ARG A 85 -11.39 1.65 -8.87
CA ARG A 85 -11.63 1.54 -10.32
C ARG A 85 -10.93 2.60 -11.19
N SER A 86 -10.76 3.81 -10.67
CA SER A 86 -10.10 4.90 -11.38
C SER A 86 -8.58 4.94 -11.14
N SER A 87 -8.03 4.01 -10.37
CA SER A 87 -6.60 3.93 -10.06
C SER A 87 -5.82 3.18 -11.16
N TYR A 88 -5.84 3.69 -12.39
CA TYR A 88 -5.20 3.06 -13.55
C TYR A 88 -3.69 2.84 -13.37
N GLY A 89 -3.04 3.66 -12.53
CA GLY A 89 -1.62 3.56 -12.20
C GLY A 89 -1.30 2.59 -11.05
N ALA A 90 -2.28 1.86 -10.48
CA ALA A 90 -2.08 1.05 -9.29
C ALA A 90 -1.03 -0.07 -9.45
N VAL A 91 -0.82 -0.57 -10.67
CA VAL A 91 0.27 -1.52 -10.97
C VAL A 91 1.64 -0.90 -10.68
N HIS A 92 1.87 0.33 -11.15
CA HIS A 92 3.12 1.07 -10.85
C HIS A 92 3.27 1.38 -9.37
N VAL A 93 2.16 1.55 -8.64
CA VAL A 93 2.19 1.72 -7.18
C VAL A 93 2.63 0.43 -6.49
N GLN A 94 2.15 -0.75 -6.95
CA GLN A 94 2.65 -2.04 -6.47
C GLN A 94 4.15 -2.18 -6.70
N GLU A 95 4.63 -1.90 -7.92
CA GLU A 95 6.06 -1.95 -8.27
C GLU A 95 6.89 -0.97 -7.40
N ALA A 96 6.36 0.21 -7.12
CA ALA A 96 7.00 1.18 -6.23
C ALA A 96 7.09 0.68 -4.78
N PHE A 97 6.05 -0.01 -4.28
CA PHE A 97 6.07 -0.62 -2.96
C PHE A 97 7.06 -1.78 -2.88
N GLU A 98 7.12 -2.64 -3.90
CA GLU A 98 8.15 -3.68 -4.02
C GLU A 98 9.55 -3.06 -3.98
N TYR A 99 9.80 -2.03 -4.80
CA TYR A 99 11.08 -1.33 -4.81
C TYR A 99 11.44 -0.75 -3.43
N ALA A 100 10.47 -0.16 -2.74
CA ALA A 100 10.67 0.41 -1.41
C ALA A 100 11.06 -0.67 -0.39
N TYR A 101 10.35 -1.80 -0.37
CA TYR A 101 10.69 -2.95 0.49
C TYR A 101 12.11 -3.45 0.21
N LEU A 102 12.43 -3.76 -1.04
CA LEU A 102 13.75 -4.28 -1.41
C LEU A 102 14.88 -3.31 -1.04
N SER A 103 14.66 -2.00 -1.26
CA SER A 103 15.64 -0.96 -0.96
C SER A 103 15.89 -0.80 0.53
N LEU A 104 14.83 -0.80 1.35
CA LEU A 104 14.96 -0.69 2.81
C LEU A 104 15.51 -1.98 3.42
N ASN A 105 15.02 -3.15 3.00
CA ASN A 105 15.48 -4.44 3.52
C ASN A 105 16.97 -4.64 3.27
N LYS A 106 17.46 -4.26 2.09
CA LYS A 106 18.90 -4.28 1.77
C LYS A 106 19.71 -3.31 2.65
N ALA A 107 19.18 -2.12 2.92
CA ALA A 107 19.87 -1.09 3.71
C ALA A 107 19.88 -1.39 5.21
N CYS A 108 18.91 -2.15 5.72
CA CYS A 108 18.81 -2.53 7.14
C CYS A 108 19.33 -3.94 7.44
N GLY A 109 19.50 -4.78 6.42
CA GLY A 109 19.90 -6.18 6.57
C GLY A 109 21.40 -6.41 6.81
N PRO A 110 21.84 -7.68 6.84
CA PRO A 110 23.24 -8.06 7.09
C PRO A 110 24.23 -7.51 6.07
N THR A 111 23.76 -7.15 4.87
CA THR A 111 24.58 -6.59 3.79
C THR A 111 24.59 -5.07 3.78
N SER A 112 24.03 -4.42 4.80
CA SER A 112 23.97 -2.96 4.94
C SER A 112 25.32 -2.27 4.79
N SER A 113 26.42 -2.89 5.27
CA SER A 113 27.79 -2.37 5.12
C SER A 113 28.25 -2.20 3.67
N LYS A 114 27.64 -2.92 2.72
CA LYS A 114 27.92 -2.82 1.27
C LYS A 114 27.05 -1.78 0.55
N VAL A 115 26.11 -1.17 1.27
CA VAL A 115 25.19 -0.16 0.73
C VAL A 115 25.80 1.23 0.91
N ASP A 116 25.63 2.10 -0.09
CA ASP A 116 26.04 3.50 -0.05
C ASP A 116 25.50 4.22 1.20
N GLN A 117 26.36 4.54 2.16
CA GLN A 117 25.99 5.14 3.44
C GLN A 117 25.71 6.65 3.36
N THR A 118 25.92 7.29 2.20
CA THR A 118 25.66 8.73 2.03
C THR A 118 24.16 9.05 1.99
N LYS A 119 23.30 8.04 1.76
CA LYS A 119 21.85 8.18 1.71
C LYS A 119 21.19 7.69 2.99
N SER A 120 20.34 8.53 3.58
CA SER A 120 19.45 8.13 4.66
C SER A 120 18.47 7.04 4.18
N LEU A 121 17.96 6.22 5.10
CA LEU A 121 17.00 5.16 4.78
C LEU A 121 15.80 5.67 4.00
N LEU A 122 15.17 6.74 4.49
CA LEU A 122 14.02 7.36 3.82
C LEU A 122 14.40 8.06 2.51
N GLY A 123 15.59 8.65 2.42
CA GLY A 123 16.09 9.29 1.20
C GLY A 123 16.32 8.32 0.04
N ARG A 124 16.30 7.00 0.28
CA ARG A 124 16.35 5.98 -0.78
C ARG A 124 15.01 5.79 -1.48
N ILE A 125 13.92 5.89 -0.71
CA ILE A 125 12.57 5.56 -1.18
C ILE A 125 11.70 6.80 -1.39
N ILE A 126 12.06 7.94 -0.80
CA ILE A 126 11.40 9.22 -0.99
C ILE A 126 12.36 10.12 -1.78
N ARG A 127 11.99 10.41 -3.03
CA ARG A 127 12.69 11.42 -3.83
C ARG A 127 12.00 12.76 -3.67
N VAL A 128 12.77 13.76 -3.30
CA VAL A 128 12.31 15.15 -3.39
C VAL A 128 12.47 15.57 -4.85
N SER A 129 11.40 15.47 -5.63
CA SER A 129 11.39 15.94 -7.02
C SER A 129 11.28 17.48 -7.09
N ASP A 130 11.57 18.03 -8.27
CA ASP A 130 11.57 19.47 -8.61
C ASP A 130 10.26 20.24 -8.39
N VAL A 131 9.22 19.65 -7.79
CA VAL A 131 8.00 20.37 -7.39
C VAL A 131 8.34 21.50 -6.40
N TYR A 132 9.40 21.35 -5.61
CA TYR A 132 9.97 22.45 -4.82
C TYR A 132 10.54 23.56 -5.72
N ARG A 133 11.24 23.23 -6.81
CA ARG A 133 11.73 24.23 -7.79
C ARG A 133 10.59 24.93 -8.52
N TYR A 134 9.54 24.19 -8.91
CA TYR A 134 8.36 24.78 -9.56
C TYR A 134 7.64 25.80 -8.66
N ARG A 135 7.57 25.53 -7.35
CA ARG A 135 6.95 26.44 -6.35
C ARG A 135 7.85 27.58 -5.91
N SER A 136 9.17 27.47 -6.07
CA SER A 136 10.11 28.55 -5.73
C SER A 136 10.29 29.58 -6.86
N VAL A 137 10.00 29.21 -8.12
CA VAL A 137 10.12 30.09 -9.29
C VAL A 137 8.84 30.91 -9.53
N ASN A 138 7.69 30.46 -9.03
CA ASN A 138 6.39 31.13 -9.18
C ASN A 138 5.95 31.88 -7.90
N LYS A 139 6.90 32.41 -7.14
CA LYS A 139 6.66 33.32 -6.01
C LYS A 139 7.29 34.68 -6.28
#